data_AF-A0A1S3DK62-F1
#
_entry.id   AF-A0A1S3DK62-F1
#
_cell.length_a   1.000
_cell.length_b   1.000
_cell.length_c   1.000
_cell.angle_alpha   90.00
_cell.angle_beta   90.00
_cell.angle_gamma   90.00
#
_symmetry.space_group_name_H-M   'P 1'
#
loop_
_entity.id
_entity.type
_entity.pdbx_description
1 polymer ?
#
loop_
_entity_poly.entity_id
_entity_poly.type
_entity_poly.pdbx_seq_one_letter_code
_entity_poly.pdbx_strand_id
1 'polypeptide(L)'
;AIGSAILLVQVPSAQSVIVKLAYDLIRNNLIGTPEFFREQKWHFDPDVGARRMPEFTKVHGYHSAITIEKLGLGTDGYQELRREEQRIRDLGVPTQLPHTLPREPEPSLGVTPSYPAFGAYRR
;
A
#
# COMPACT_ATOMS: atom_id res chain seq x y z
N ALA A 1 68.95 28.59 -14.73
CA ALA A 1 67.79 29.16 -15.45
C ALA A 1 66.53 28.74 -14.69
N ILE A 2 65.78 29.69 -14.12
CA ILE A 2 64.56 29.40 -13.35
C ILE A 2 63.43 29.26 -14.38
N GLY A 3 62.97 28.02 -14.58
CA GLY A 3 61.89 27.73 -15.52
C GLY A 3 60.55 28.16 -14.95
N SER A 4 59.96 29.20 -15.51
CA SER A 4 58.60 29.63 -15.17
C SER A 4 57.60 28.58 -15.65
N ALA A 5 56.86 27.97 -14.72
CA ALA A 5 55.72 27.12 -15.02
C ALA A 5 54.47 27.99 -15.15
N ILE A 6 53.88 28.06 -16.33
CA ILE A 6 52.61 28.75 -16.57
C ILE A 6 51.48 27.77 -16.24
N LEU A 7 50.66 28.12 -15.24
CA LEU A 7 49.51 27.33 -14.81
C LEU A 7 48.27 27.83 -15.57
N LEU A 8 47.86 27.10 -16.59
CA LEU A 8 46.64 27.41 -17.36
C LEU A 8 45.41 26.95 -16.58
N VAL A 9 44.72 27.90 -15.98
CA VAL A 9 43.40 27.66 -15.36
C VAL A 9 42.37 27.60 -16.49
N GLN A 10 41.83 26.41 -16.74
CA GLN A 10 40.66 26.27 -17.61
C GLN A 10 39.42 26.76 -16.87
N VAL A 11 38.90 27.91 -17.32
CA VAL A 11 37.61 28.41 -16.85
C VAL A 11 36.52 27.71 -17.67
N PRO A 12 35.60 26.96 -17.04
CA PRO A 12 34.49 26.36 -17.76
C PRO A 12 33.63 27.48 -18.39
N SER A 13 33.25 27.31 -19.65
CA SER A 13 32.39 28.29 -20.32
C SER A 13 31.04 28.39 -19.61
N ALA A 14 30.42 29.57 -19.58
CA ALA A 14 29.12 29.77 -18.94
C ALA A 14 28.05 28.78 -19.45
N GLN A 15 28.11 28.43 -20.75
CA GLN A 15 27.24 27.44 -21.36
C GLN A 15 27.42 26.04 -20.75
N SER A 16 28.66 25.62 -20.47
CA SER A 16 28.94 24.32 -19.84
C SER A 16 28.39 24.23 -18.41
N VAL A 17 28.41 25.34 -17.68
CA VAL A 17 27.85 25.44 -16.32
C VAL A 17 26.33 25.34 -16.37
N ILE A 18 25.68 26.06 -17.29
CA ILE A 18 24.22 26.06 -17.43
C ILE A 18 23.72 24.66 -17.83
N VAL A 19 24.39 24.00 -18.78
CA VAL A 19 24.01 22.65 -19.21
C VAL A 19 24.17 21.63 -18.09
N LYS A 20 25.25 21.70 -17.30
CA LYS A 20 25.40 20.85 -16.10
C LYS A 20 24.30 21.10 -15.08
N LEU A 21 23.99 22.37 -14.79
CA LEU A 21 22.95 22.73 -13.83
C LEU A 21 21.58 22.20 -14.27
N ALA A 22 21.23 22.36 -15.55
CA ALA A 22 19.98 21.85 -16.11
C ALA A 22 19.93 20.32 -16.06
N TYR A 23 21.02 19.64 -16.42
CA TYR A 23 21.13 18.19 -16.35
C TYR A 23 20.96 17.69 -14.91
N ASP A 24 21.66 18.29 -13.95
CA ASP A 24 21.61 17.91 -12.55
C ASP A 24 20.21 18.16 -11.94
N LEU A 25 19.55 19.27 -12.30
CA LEU A 25 18.18 19.55 -11.87
C LEU A 25 17.20 18.51 -12.43
N ILE A 26 17.26 18.20 -13.72
CA ILE A 26 16.38 17.20 -14.34
C ILE A 26 16.62 15.82 -13.70
N ARG A 27 17.90 15.43 -13.55
CA ARG A 27 18.28 14.14 -12.97
C ARG A 27 17.81 14.00 -11.52
N ASN A 28 18.02 15.03 -10.70
CA ASN A 28 17.64 14.98 -9.28
C ASN A 28 16.12 15.00 -9.08
N ASN A 29 15.35 15.59 -9.99
CA ASN A 29 13.88 15.57 -9.91
C ASN A 29 13.27 14.26 -10.44
N LEU A 30 13.83 13.67 -11.51
CA LEU A 30 13.31 12.40 -12.06
C LEU A 30 13.71 11.18 -11.22
N ILE A 31 14.96 11.14 -10.78
CA ILE A 31 15.55 9.95 -10.16
C ILE A 31 15.58 10.13 -8.63
N GLY A 32 15.42 11.35 -8.12
CA GLY A 32 15.72 11.66 -6.72
C GLY A 32 17.22 11.85 -6.51
N THR A 33 17.61 12.44 -5.38
CA THR A 33 19.03 12.57 -5.05
C THR A 33 19.62 11.18 -4.74
N PRO A 34 20.91 10.92 -5.07
CA PRO A 34 21.60 9.65 -4.79
C PRO A 34 21.55 9.25 -3.30
N GLU A 35 21.22 10.19 -2.42
CA GLU A 35 21.10 10.01 -0.98
C GLU A 35 19.88 9.18 -0.55
N PHE A 36 18.81 9.14 -1.36
CA PHE A 36 17.62 8.32 -1.11
C PHE A 36 17.74 6.89 -1.63
N PHE A 37 18.78 6.58 -2.42
CA PHE A 37 19.09 5.23 -2.89
C PHE A 37 19.91 4.47 -1.86
N ARG A 38 19.29 4.14 -0.72
CA ARG A 38 19.89 3.21 0.23
C ARG A 38 19.38 1.81 -0.05
N GLU A 39 20.27 0.82 -0.02
CA GLU A 39 19.87 -0.59 -0.02
C GLU A 39 19.02 -0.85 1.22
N GLN A 40 17.70 -0.88 1.04
CA GLN A 40 16.79 -1.19 2.13
C GLN A 40 16.62 -2.71 2.23
N LYS A 41 17.20 -3.30 3.28
CA LYS A 41 16.98 -4.71 3.62
C LYS A 41 15.74 -4.82 4.51
N TRP A 42 14.73 -5.51 4.01
CA TRP A 42 13.54 -5.86 4.78
C TRP A 42 13.68 -7.28 5.30
N HIS A 43 13.50 -7.46 6.60
CA HIS A 43 13.33 -8.79 7.18
C HIS A 43 11.91 -9.26 6.90
N PHE A 44 11.70 -9.80 5.69
CA PHE A 44 10.41 -10.38 5.29
C PHE A 44 10.31 -11.80 5.86
N ASP A 45 9.41 -11.97 6.82
CA ASP A 45 9.00 -13.29 7.32
C ASP A 45 7.72 -13.69 6.59
N PRO A 46 7.74 -14.73 5.73
CA PRO A 46 6.56 -15.14 4.96
C PRO A 46 5.41 -15.63 5.85
N ASP A 47 5.71 -16.13 7.05
CA ASP A 47 4.73 -16.75 7.94
C ASP A 47 4.09 -15.74 8.90
N VAL A 48 4.60 -14.50 8.96
CA VAL A 48 4.09 -13.47 9.87
C VAL A 48 2.62 -13.16 9.62
N GLY A 49 2.18 -13.21 8.37
CA GLY A 49 0.79 -12.99 7.99
C GLY A 49 -0.14 -14.05 8.58
N ALA A 50 0.23 -15.32 8.43
CA ALA A 50 -0.55 -16.43 8.98
C ALA A 50 -0.64 -16.38 10.51
N ARG A 51 0.47 -16.04 11.19
CA ARG A 51 0.50 -15.93 12.66
C ARG A 51 -0.34 -14.77 13.20
N ARG A 52 -0.41 -13.65 12.48
CA ARG A 52 -1.18 -12.45 12.90
C ARG A 52 -2.63 -12.45 12.42
N MET A 53 -2.98 -13.32 11.47
CA MET A 53 -4.34 -13.41 10.93
C MET A 53 -5.41 -13.57 12.02
N PRO A 54 -5.27 -14.44 13.05
CA PRO A 54 -6.31 -14.60 14.05
C PRO A 54 -6.57 -13.33 14.87
N GLU A 55 -5.52 -12.59 15.22
CA GLU A 55 -5.62 -11.31 15.94
C GLU A 55 -6.28 -10.26 15.05
N PHE A 56 -5.85 -10.18 13.79
CA PHE A 56 -6.42 -9.26 12.81
C PHE A 56 -7.91 -9.52 12.58
N THR A 57 -8.30 -10.77 12.35
CA THR A 57 -9.71 -11.17 12.15
C THR A 57 -10.55 -10.88 13.39
N LYS A 58 -10.02 -11.08 14.59
CA LYS A 58 -10.73 -10.74 15.83
C LYS A 58 -11.06 -9.25 15.94
N VAL A 59 -10.16 -8.38 15.48
CA VAL A 59 -10.33 -6.91 15.56
C VAL A 59 -11.17 -6.37 14.39
N HIS A 60 -10.97 -6.90 13.19
CA HIS A 60 -11.49 -6.32 11.94
C HIS A 60 -12.62 -7.15 11.30
N GLY A 61 -12.89 -8.34 11.82
CA GLY A 61 -13.79 -9.32 11.20
C GLY A 61 -13.11 -10.10 10.08
N TYR A 62 -13.80 -11.14 9.60
CA TYR A 62 -13.36 -11.91 8.43
C TYR A 62 -13.27 -10.99 7.21
N HIS A 63 -12.14 -11.04 6.50
CA HIS A 63 -11.81 -10.12 5.39
C HIS A 63 -12.00 -8.63 5.70
N SER A 64 -11.83 -8.22 6.95
CA SER A 64 -12.03 -6.81 7.38
C SER A 64 -13.46 -6.28 7.24
N ALA A 65 -14.48 -7.14 7.19
CA ALA A 65 -15.87 -6.73 6.99
C ALA A 65 -16.33 -5.64 7.99
N ILE A 66 -15.93 -5.75 9.27
CA ILE A 66 -16.28 -4.77 10.31
C ILE A 66 -15.58 -3.43 10.06
N THR A 67 -14.33 -3.46 9.61
CA THR A 67 -13.58 -2.24 9.26
C THR A 67 -14.19 -1.53 8.07
N ILE A 68 -14.58 -2.27 7.04
CA ILE A 68 -15.22 -1.72 5.83
C ILE A 68 -16.55 -1.06 6.21
N GLU A 69 -17.35 -1.70 7.05
CA GLU A 69 -18.60 -1.12 7.57
C GLU A 69 -18.32 0.19 8.32
N LYS A 70 -17.35 0.20 9.24
CA LYS A 70 -16.98 1.41 10.01
C LYS A 70 -16.48 2.54 9.11
N LEU A 71 -15.71 2.24 8.07
CA LEU A 71 -15.26 3.23 7.09
C LEU A 71 -16.43 3.87 6.34
N GLY A 72 -17.43 3.06 5.94
CA GLY A 72 -18.64 3.57 5.29
C GLY A 72 -19.58 4.35 6.24
N LEU A 73 -19.62 3.96 7.51
CA LEU A 73 -20.44 4.58 8.54
C LEU A 73 -19.80 5.78 9.24
N GLY A 74 -18.54 6.13 8.96
CA GLY A 74 -17.85 7.31 9.50
C GLY A 74 -17.62 7.32 11.03
N THR A 75 -16.92 8.33 11.54
CA THR A 75 -16.49 8.44 12.95
C THR A 75 -17.16 9.59 13.72
N ASP A 76 -18.17 10.24 13.14
CA ASP A 76 -18.84 11.43 13.70
C ASP A 76 -19.93 11.13 14.74
N GLY A 77 -20.15 9.85 15.07
CA GLY A 77 -21.16 9.42 16.04
C GLY A 77 -22.56 9.17 15.45
N TYR A 78 -22.79 9.43 14.16
CA TYR A 78 -24.08 9.21 13.49
C TYR A 78 -24.18 7.87 12.76
N GLN A 79 -23.44 6.86 13.24
CA GLN A 79 -23.31 5.55 12.58
C GLN A 79 -24.65 4.81 12.51
N GLU A 80 -25.44 4.84 13.59
CA GLU A 80 -26.74 4.13 13.63
C GLU A 80 -27.75 4.70 12.64
N LEU A 81 -27.81 6.04 12.50
CA LEU A 81 -28.69 6.68 11.52
C LEU A 81 -28.31 6.28 10.10
N ARG A 82 -27.01 6.28 9.78
CA ARG A 82 -26.52 5.88 8.46
C ARG A 82 -26.72 4.41 8.16
N ARG A 83 -26.63 3.54 9.18
CA ARG A 83 -26.95 2.12 9.04
C ARG A 83 -28.43 1.92 8.71
N GLU A 84 -29.31 2.69 9.35
CA GLU A 84 -30.74 2.63 9.07
C GLU A 84 -31.07 3.15 7.67
N GLU A 85 -30.45 4.24 7.23
CA GLU A 85 -30.56 4.75 5.86
C GLU A 85 -30.08 3.73 4.82
N GLN A 86 -28.98 3.03 5.08
CA GLN A 86 -28.49 1.93 4.22
C GLN A 86 -29.50 0.79 4.18
N ARG A 87 -30.07 0.39 5.33
CA ARG A 87 -31.09 -0.66 5.41
C ARG A 87 -32.34 -0.31 4.60
N ILE A 88 -32.80 0.95 4.66
CA ILE A 88 -33.94 1.45 3.89
C ILE A 88 -33.62 1.47 2.39
N ARG A 89 -32.40 1.86 2.00
CA ARG A 89 -31.94 1.84 0.61
C ARG A 89 -31.94 0.44 0.01
N ASP A 90 -31.49 -0.54 0.80
CA ASP A 90 -31.29 -1.91 0.34
C ASP A 90 -32.59 -2.73 0.29
N LEU A 91 -33.70 -2.19 0.80
CA LEU A 91 -35.02 -2.83 0.94
C LEU A 91 -35.68 -3.26 -0.38
N GLY A 92 -35.13 -2.83 -1.53
CA GLY A 92 -35.62 -3.19 -2.87
C GLY A 92 -34.52 -3.54 -3.88
N VAL A 93 -33.26 -3.65 -3.45
CA VAL A 93 -32.16 -4.09 -4.32
C VAL A 93 -32.23 -5.62 -4.37
N PRO A 94 -32.48 -6.26 -5.55
CA PRO A 94 -32.39 -7.70 -5.64
C PRO A 94 -30.97 -8.08 -5.21
N THR A 95 -30.86 -8.80 -4.11
CA THR A 95 -29.58 -9.27 -3.57
C THR A 95 -29.04 -10.37 -4.49
N GLN A 96 -28.62 -10.00 -5.70
CA GLN A 96 -27.84 -10.83 -6.62
C GLN A 96 -26.35 -10.54 -6.47
N LEU A 97 -25.91 -10.20 -5.26
CA LEU A 97 -24.57 -10.55 -4.82
C LEU A 97 -24.71 -11.82 -3.97
N PRO A 98 -23.86 -12.84 -4.16
CA PRO A 98 -23.96 -14.10 -3.42
C PRO A 98 -23.50 -13.87 -1.98
N HIS A 99 -24.35 -13.22 -1.18
CA HIS A 99 -24.25 -13.18 0.28
C HIS A 99 -24.75 -14.49 0.91
N THR A 100 -25.10 -15.47 0.07
CA THR A 100 -25.33 -16.89 0.38
C THR A 100 -24.09 -17.75 0.12
N LEU A 101 -22.88 -17.22 0.28
CA LEU A 101 -21.94 -18.08 0.99
C LEU A 101 -22.59 -18.29 2.36
N PRO A 102 -22.90 -19.54 2.78
CA PRO A 102 -23.27 -19.79 4.16
C PRO A 102 -22.30 -19.00 5.02
N ARG A 103 -22.77 -18.31 6.06
CA ARG A 103 -21.87 -17.84 7.11
C ARG A 103 -21.13 -19.10 7.54
N GLU A 104 -19.89 -19.30 7.05
CA GLU A 104 -19.15 -20.50 7.38
C GLU A 104 -19.16 -20.50 8.90
N PRO A 105 -19.56 -21.63 9.53
CA PRO A 105 -19.57 -21.69 10.98
C PRO A 105 -18.20 -21.20 11.43
N GLU A 106 -18.19 -20.18 12.31
CA GLU A 106 -16.97 -19.65 12.91
C GLU A 106 -16.07 -20.85 13.21
N PRO A 107 -14.89 -20.97 12.59
CA PRO A 107 -14.09 -22.17 12.74
C PRO A 107 -13.88 -22.38 14.23
N SER A 108 -14.42 -23.48 14.77
CA SER A 108 -14.25 -23.84 16.17
C SER A 108 -12.76 -23.77 16.46
N LEU A 109 -12.36 -22.99 17.48
CA LEU A 109 -10.98 -22.77 17.91
C LEU A 109 -10.17 -24.08 17.81
N GLY A 110 -9.45 -24.27 16.70
CA GLY A 110 -8.76 -25.53 16.39
C GLY A 110 -8.86 -26.06 14.96
N VAL A 111 -9.75 -25.55 14.11
CA VAL A 111 -9.84 -25.99 12.69
C VAL A 111 -9.46 -24.83 11.76
N THR A 112 -8.26 -24.90 11.17
CA THR A 112 -7.90 -24.00 10.06
C THR A 112 -8.65 -24.44 8.80
N PRO A 113 -9.48 -23.60 8.17
CA PRO A 113 -10.09 -23.94 6.89
C PRO A 113 -8.99 -24.08 5.84
N SER A 114 -8.90 -25.25 5.18
CA SER A 114 -7.97 -25.46 4.07
C SER A 114 -8.59 -24.85 2.81
N TYR A 115 -8.28 -23.59 2.52
CA TYR A 115 -8.64 -22.99 1.23
C TYR A 115 -7.70 -23.48 0.14
N PRO A 116 -8.19 -23.80 -1.08
CA PRO A 116 -7.31 -24.02 -2.22
C PRO A 116 -6.53 -22.73 -2.48
N ALA A 117 -5.22 -22.85 -2.64
CA ALA A 117 -4.32 -21.73 -2.87
C ALA A 117 -4.85 -20.81 -3.99
N PHE A 118 -4.69 -19.49 -3.80
CA PHE A 118 -5.02 -18.44 -4.77
C PHE A 118 -4.40 -18.77 -6.14
N GLY A 119 -5.19 -19.37 -7.02
CA GLY A 119 -4.71 -19.91 -8.31
C GLY A 119 -5.73 -20.76 -9.06
N ALA A 120 -6.82 -21.19 -8.41
CA ALA A 120 -7.80 -22.07 -9.03
C ALA A 120 -8.85 -21.37 -9.94
N TYR A 121 -8.97 -20.04 -9.89
CA TYR A 121 -9.89 -19.31 -10.77
C TYR A 121 -9.18 -18.85 -12.04
N ARG A 122 -8.98 -19.80 -12.96
CA ARG A 122 -8.66 -19.52 -14.35
C ARG A 122 -9.56 -20.35 -15.24
N ARG A 123 -10.69 -19.78 -15.67
CA ARG A 123 -11.22 -19.82 -17.04
C ARG A 123 -12.45 -18.95 -17.16
#